data_AF-A0AAV6KVK3-F1
#
_entry.id   AF-A0AAV6KVK3-F1
#
_cell.length_a   1.000
_cell.length_b   1.000
_cell.length_c   1.000
_cell.angle_alpha   90.00
_cell.angle_beta   90.00
_cell.angle_gamma   90.00
#
_symmetry.space_group_name_H-M   'P 1'
#
loop_
_entity.id
_entity.type
_entity.pdbx_description
1 polymer ?
#
loop_
_entity_poly.entity_id
_entity_poly.type
_entity_poly.pdbx_seq_one_letter_code
_entity_poly.pdbx_strand_id
1 'polypeptide(L)'
;MAGVLNLAPPPIFRPIPIRRHPKTTRFSIRSSAEVSETPLASVSTKEEEESKLGFAAPPNFKPPQPKRFSVRPDKILDIMGAALAIFFRLGTGALVSGYSGSLVAKNEIPPDKYALEIAGFKLKETSKLGPRPEKPIEIYEFESCPFCRKVREIVAVLDLDVLFYPCPRNGPNFRPKVGQMGGKQQFPYMVDPNTGVAMYESDDIIKYLVGKYGMCSYASVFSM
;
A
#
# COMPACT_ATOMS: atom_id res chain seq x y z
N MET A 1 46.18 11.49 -34.92
CA MET A 1 46.69 10.89 -33.67
C MET A 1 45.51 10.74 -32.74
N ALA A 2 45.07 9.49 -32.57
CA ALA A 2 43.86 9.08 -31.88
C ALA A 2 44.06 9.03 -30.35
N GLY A 3 42.95 9.05 -29.61
CA GLY A 3 42.94 8.75 -28.18
C GLY A 3 41.58 8.92 -27.50
N VAL A 4 40.52 8.28 -28.00
CA VAL A 4 39.24 8.15 -27.26
C VAL A 4 39.31 6.86 -26.44
N LEU A 5 39.34 7.00 -25.11
CA LEU A 5 39.31 5.86 -24.19
C LEU A 5 37.88 5.32 -24.09
N ASN A 6 37.60 4.24 -24.82
CA ASN A 6 36.41 3.41 -24.65
C ASN A 6 36.54 2.56 -23.38
N LEU A 7 35.79 2.90 -22.33
CA LEU A 7 35.59 2.04 -21.18
C LEU A 7 34.48 1.02 -21.49
N ALA A 8 34.84 -0.25 -21.57
CA ALA A 8 33.89 -1.35 -21.73
C ALA A 8 33.02 -1.52 -20.48
N PRO A 9 31.72 -1.86 -20.61
CA PRO A 9 30.88 -2.18 -19.47
C PRO A 9 31.27 -3.53 -18.85
N PRO A 10 31.18 -3.69 -17.52
CA PRO A 10 31.53 -4.95 -16.85
C PRO A 10 30.53 -6.06 -17.20
N PRO A 11 30.95 -7.34 -17.19
CA PRO A 11 30.07 -8.45 -17.53
C PRO A 11 28.94 -8.60 -16.51
N ILE A 12 27.71 -8.63 -17.03
CA ILE A 12 26.48 -8.91 -16.28
C ILE A 12 26.59 -10.30 -15.68
N PHE A 13 26.71 -10.38 -14.35
CA PHE A 13 26.59 -11.63 -13.61
C PHE A 13 25.21 -12.25 -13.85
N ARG A 14 25.17 -13.39 -14.56
CA ARG A 14 23.97 -14.24 -14.64
C ARG A 14 23.65 -14.82 -13.26
N PRO A 15 22.41 -14.72 -12.76
CA PRO A 15 22.04 -15.40 -11.53
C PRO A 15 21.95 -16.91 -11.80
N ILE A 16 22.72 -17.69 -11.05
CA ILE A 16 22.62 -19.16 -10.97
C ILE A 16 21.28 -19.49 -10.31
N PRO A 17 20.50 -20.47 -10.80
CA PRO A 17 19.27 -20.88 -10.15
C PRO A 17 19.61 -21.68 -8.88
N ILE A 18 19.70 -20.99 -7.75
CA ILE A 18 19.79 -21.63 -6.43
C ILE A 18 18.39 -22.10 -6.05
N ARG A 19 18.14 -23.40 -6.22
CA ARG A 19 16.96 -24.09 -5.70
C ARG A 19 17.00 -24.09 -4.18
N ARG A 20 16.41 -23.07 -3.55
CA ARG A 20 16.22 -23.04 -2.09
C ARG A 20 15.07 -23.99 -1.71
N HIS A 21 15.40 -25.14 -1.14
CA HIS A 21 14.44 -25.90 -0.35
C HIS A 21 14.11 -25.09 0.91
N PRO A 22 12.84 -24.80 1.22
CA PRO A 22 12.49 -24.19 2.48
C PRO A 22 12.71 -25.21 3.60
N LYS A 23 13.74 -25.02 4.42
CA LYS A 23 13.77 -25.63 5.76
C LYS A 23 12.82 -24.81 6.62
N THR A 24 11.63 -25.35 6.88
CA THR A 24 10.67 -24.86 7.86
C THR A 24 11.22 -25.05 9.26
N THR A 25 12.12 -24.18 9.69
CA THR A 25 12.43 -24.02 11.12
C THR A 25 11.33 -23.17 11.75
N ARG A 26 10.29 -23.83 12.27
CA ARG A 26 9.31 -23.20 13.15
C ARG A 26 10.02 -22.86 14.47
N PHE A 27 10.52 -21.63 14.60
CA PHE A 27 10.77 -21.05 15.91
C PHE A 27 9.46 -20.46 16.42
N SER A 28 8.83 -21.17 17.36
CA SER A 28 7.71 -20.66 18.13
C SER A 28 8.25 -19.75 19.23
N ILE A 29 8.03 -18.44 19.10
CA ILE A 29 8.16 -17.52 20.23
C ILE A 29 6.80 -17.50 20.91
N ARG A 30 6.70 -18.19 22.04
CA ARG A 30 5.50 -18.19 22.89
C ARG A 30 5.40 -16.84 23.60
N SER A 31 4.63 -15.93 23.00
CA SER A 31 4.12 -14.72 23.66
C SER A 31 3.03 -15.14 24.64
N SER A 32 3.31 -15.12 25.94
CA SER A 32 2.28 -15.20 26.96
C SER A 32 1.62 -13.83 27.10
N ALA A 33 0.56 -13.60 26.31
CA ALA A 33 -0.41 -12.56 26.59
C ALA A 33 -1.66 -13.25 27.15
N GLU A 34 -1.83 -13.19 28.47
CA GLU A 34 -3.15 -13.39 29.06
C GLU A 34 -3.96 -12.12 28.79
N VAL A 35 -4.91 -12.24 27.87
CA VAL A 35 -5.97 -11.25 27.67
C VAL A 35 -7.27 -11.98 27.96
N SER A 36 -7.85 -11.74 29.13
CA SER A 36 -9.23 -12.08 29.37
C SER A 36 -10.06 -10.86 28.99
N GLU A 37 -10.93 -11.09 28.01
CA GLU A 37 -11.83 -10.12 27.41
C GLU A 37 -12.77 -9.51 28.45
N THR A 38 -13.02 -8.21 28.33
CA THR A 38 -14.27 -7.61 28.76
C THR A 38 -14.81 -6.79 27.60
N PRO A 39 -16.10 -6.91 27.27
CA PRO A 39 -16.83 -5.79 26.72
C PRO A 39 -17.85 -5.29 27.76
N LEU A 40 -17.84 -3.97 27.95
CA LEU A 40 -18.92 -3.21 28.55
C LEU A 40 -20.17 -3.29 27.65
N ALA A 41 -21.33 -3.56 28.24
CA ALA A 41 -22.60 -2.96 27.84
C ALA A 41 -23.59 -2.96 29.00
N SER A 42 -24.11 -1.78 29.30
CA SER A 42 -25.08 -1.39 30.32
C SER A 42 -26.50 -1.89 30.05
N VAL A 43 -27.20 -2.48 31.03
CA VAL A 43 -28.68 -2.47 31.16
C VAL A 43 -29.07 -2.69 32.63
N SER A 44 -29.97 -1.83 33.14
CA SER A 44 -30.70 -1.96 34.42
C SER A 44 -31.65 -3.16 34.44
N THR A 45 -31.72 -3.90 35.55
CA THR A 45 -32.96 -4.21 36.30
C THR A 45 -32.66 -4.97 37.59
N LYS A 46 -33.48 -4.71 38.61
CA LYS A 46 -33.51 -5.34 39.93
C LYS A 46 -33.82 -6.84 39.82
N GLU A 47 -33.22 -7.66 40.69
CA GLU A 47 -33.87 -8.51 41.70
C GLU A 47 -32.89 -9.59 42.20
N GLU A 48 -33.06 -9.94 43.46
CA GLU A 48 -32.28 -10.89 44.24
C GLU A 48 -32.39 -12.30 43.65
N GLU A 49 -31.29 -13.06 43.61
CA GLU A 49 -31.26 -14.43 44.16
C GLU A 49 -29.85 -15.06 44.11
N GLU A 50 -29.59 -15.86 45.13
CA GLU A 50 -28.32 -16.39 45.58
C GLU A 50 -27.85 -17.60 44.75
N SER A 51 -26.63 -17.55 44.19
CA SER A 51 -25.85 -18.76 43.92
C SER A 51 -24.35 -18.50 44.11
N LYS A 52 -23.88 -18.74 45.34
CA LYS A 52 -22.47 -18.74 45.73
C LYS A 52 -21.75 -19.93 45.09
N LEU A 53 -21.16 -19.75 43.91
CA LEU A 53 -19.95 -20.48 43.53
C LEU A 53 -18.75 -19.62 43.91
N GLY A 54 -18.31 -19.80 45.16
CA GLY A 54 -17.22 -19.03 45.75
C GLY A 54 -15.87 -19.42 45.16
N PHE A 55 -15.35 -18.62 44.24
CA PHE A 55 -13.92 -18.64 43.92
C PHE A 55 -13.17 -17.92 45.06
N ALA A 56 -13.00 -18.61 46.18
CA ALA A 56 -12.19 -18.11 47.29
C ALA A 56 -10.72 -18.20 46.89
N ALA A 57 -10.00 -17.08 46.97
CA ALA A 57 -8.55 -17.07 46.78
C ALA A 57 -7.91 -18.09 47.75
N PRO A 58 -6.86 -18.82 47.34
CA PRO A 58 -6.23 -19.82 48.19
C PRO A 58 -5.81 -19.20 49.53
N PRO A 59 -5.78 -19.99 50.63
CA PRO A 59 -5.72 -19.49 52.02
C PRO A 59 -4.48 -18.65 52.40
N ASN A 60 -3.58 -18.34 51.46
CA ASN A 60 -2.40 -17.48 51.63
C ASN A 60 -2.20 -16.48 50.46
N PHE A 61 -3.22 -16.20 49.64
CA PHE A 61 -3.09 -15.24 48.54
C PHE A 61 -3.09 -13.80 49.07
N LYS A 62 -1.91 -13.17 49.06
CA LYS A 62 -1.79 -11.72 49.30
C LYS A 62 -1.97 -11.02 47.95
N PRO A 63 -3.05 -10.24 47.74
CA PRO A 63 -3.22 -9.51 46.50
C PRO A 63 -2.03 -8.54 46.34
N PRO A 64 -1.26 -8.62 45.24
CA PRO A 64 -0.15 -7.71 45.02
C PRO A 64 -0.70 -6.30 44.87
N GLN A 65 -0.02 -5.32 45.45
CA GLN A 65 -0.42 -3.92 45.28
C GLN A 65 -0.34 -3.55 43.79
N PRO A 66 -1.36 -2.86 43.24
CA PRO A 66 -1.35 -2.46 41.84
C PRO A 66 -0.18 -1.51 41.59
N LYS A 67 0.81 -1.99 40.83
CA LYS A 67 1.98 -1.20 40.45
C LYS A 67 1.87 -0.86 38.97
N ARG A 68 2.17 0.40 38.61
CA ARG A 68 2.22 0.82 37.21
C ARG A 68 3.27 -0.02 36.47
N PHE A 69 2.89 -0.57 35.32
CA PHE A 69 3.83 -1.28 34.45
C PHE A 69 5.00 -0.34 34.12
N SER A 70 6.20 -0.76 34.51
CA SER A 70 7.46 -0.07 34.23
C SER A 70 8.37 -1.04 33.50
N VAL A 71 9.09 -0.53 32.51
CA VAL A 71 10.10 -1.30 31.80
C VAL A 71 11.20 -1.66 32.78
N ARG A 72 11.63 -2.94 32.80
CA ARG A 72 12.78 -3.35 33.60
C ARG A 72 14.04 -2.65 33.05
N PRO A 73 14.88 -2.04 33.90
CA PRO A 73 16.07 -1.32 33.44
C PRO A 73 17.00 -2.19 32.59
N ASP A 74 17.08 -3.48 32.90
CA ASP A 74 17.91 -4.47 32.18
C ASP A 74 17.42 -4.79 30.76
N LYS A 75 16.20 -4.37 30.40
CA LYS A 75 15.54 -4.68 29.12
C LYS A 75 15.31 -3.48 28.20
N ILE A 76 15.85 -2.32 28.56
CA ILE A 76 15.70 -1.09 27.77
C ILE A 76 16.30 -1.26 26.37
N LEU A 77 17.48 -1.88 26.26
CA LEU A 77 18.14 -2.10 24.96
C LEU A 77 17.37 -3.07 24.05
N ASP A 78 16.81 -4.14 24.60
CA ASP A 78 15.98 -5.09 23.83
C ASP A 78 14.73 -4.39 23.26
N ILE A 79 14.13 -3.49 24.04
CA ILE A 79 12.95 -2.72 23.62
C ILE A 79 13.33 -1.66 22.58
N MET A 80 14.46 -0.97 22.75
CA MET A 80 14.97 -0.03 21.74
C MET A 80 15.31 -0.74 20.42
N GLY A 81 15.93 -1.92 20.50
CA GLY A 81 16.21 -2.77 19.34
C GLY A 81 14.93 -3.23 18.65
N ALA A 82 13.89 -3.59 19.40
CA ALA A 82 12.59 -3.95 18.84
C ALA A 82 11.88 -2.74 18.19
N ALA A 83 11.99 -1.55 18.79
CA ALA A 83 11.42 -0.32 18.25
C ALA A 83 12.08 0.15 16.94
N LEU A 84 13.34 -0.26 16.70
CA LEU A 84 14.09 0.03 15.47
C LEU A 84 13.31 -0.36 14.20
N ALA A 85 12.56 -1.48 14.24
CA ALA A 85 11.74 -1.92 13.12
C ALA A 85 10.64 -0.91 12.75
N ILE A 86 10.11 -0.18 13.74
CA ILE A 86 9.10 0.86 13.53
C ILE A 86 9.73 2.06 12.83
N PHE A 87 10.95 2.45 13.22
CA PHE A 87 11.68 3.53 12.56
C PHE A 87 11.97 3.22 11.10
N PHE A 88 12.44 2.01 10.78
CA PHE A 88 12.68 1.63 9.39
C PHE A 88 11.38 1.54 8.59
N ARG A 89 10.29 1.05 9.19
CA ARG A 89 8.98 0.96 8.54
C ARG A 89 8.39 2.34 8.24
N LEU A 90 8.54 3.31 9.15
CA LEU A 90 8.11 4.69 8.92
C LEU A 90 9.06 5.42 7.97
N GLY A 91 10.37 5.15 8.07
CA GLY A 91 11.40 5.78 7.24
C GLY A 91 11.33 5.41 5.77
N THR A 92 10.82 4.21 5.43
CA THR A 92 10.68 3.78 4.02
C THR A 92 9.87 4.74 3.16
N GLY A 93 8.93 5.50 3.75
CA GLY A 93 8.14 6.51 3.02
C GLY A 93 8.97 7.67 2.47
N ALA A 94 10.10 8.01 3.11
CA ALA A 94 10.99 9.08 2.66
C ALA A 94 11.72 8.76 1.34
N LEU A 95 11.77 7.48 0.96
CA LEU A 95 12.36 7.03 -0.31
C LEU A 95 11.35 7.04 -1.46
N VAL A 96 10.08 7.36 -1.20
CA VAL A 96 9.04 7.47 -2.23
C VAL A 96 9.31 8.73 -3.06
N SER A 97 9.39 8.56 -4.37
CA SER A 97 9.58 9.65 -5.32
C SER A 97 8.53 10.76 -5.10
N GLY A 98 9.00 11.98 -4.87
CA GLY A 98 8.12 13.14 -4.69
C GLY A 98 7.50 13.30 -3.30
N TYR A 99 7.86 12.47 -2.30
CA TYR A 99 7.45 12.68 -0.91
C TYR A 99 8.06 13.97 -0.34
N SER A 100 7.23 14.78 0.29
CA SER A 100 7.60 16.03 0.96
C SER A 100 6.79 16.17 2.24
N GLY A 101 7.45 16.04 3.39
CA GLY A 101 6.88 16.29 4.71
C GLY A 101 7.19 17.71 5.17
N SER A 102 6.17 18.45 5.60
CA SER A 102 6.32 19.77 6.22
C SER A 102 5.71 19.77 7.61
N LEU A 103 6.49 20.22 8.61
CA LEU A 103 6.00 20.38 9.97
C LEU A 103 5.29 21.72 10.06
N VAL A 104 3.98 21.67 10.31
CA VAL A 104 3.10 22.84 10.29
C VAL A 104 2.41 22.96 11.65
N ALA A 105 2.24 24.20 12.13
CA ALA A 105 1.55 24.45 13.39
C ALA A 105 0.06 24.12 13.30
N LYS A 106 -0.59 23.80 14.44
CA LYS A 106 -1.96 23.26 14.51
C LYS A 106 -3.03 24.08 13.79
N ASN A 107 -2.79 25.37 13.59
CA ASN A 107 -3.76 26.37 13.12
C ASN A 107 -3.79 26.53 11.59
N GLU A 108 -2.82 25.99 10.85
CA GLU A 108 -2.68 26.22 9.40
C GLU A 108 -3.29 25.10 8.53
N ILE A 109 -3.68 23.96 9.11
CA ILE A 109 -4.24 22.83 8.35
C ILE A 109 -5.76 22.80 8.52
N PRO A 110 -6.54 22.92 7.43
CA PRO A 110 -8.00 22.80 7.50
C PRO A 110 -8.40 21.40 7.99
N PRO A 111 -9.49 21.27 8.76
CA PRO A 111 -9.90 20.00 9.37
C PRO A 111 -10.22 18.90 8.36
N ASP A 112 -10.58 19.28 7.13
CA ASP A 112 -10.93 18.34 6.05
C ASP A 112 -9.70 17.69 5.38
N LYS A 113 -8.48 18.13 5.71
CA LYS A 113 -7.24 17.59 5.12
C LYS A 113 -6.50 16.70 6.11
N TYR A 114 -6.03 15.57 5.60
CA TYR A 114 -5.20 14.62 6.36
C TYR A 114 -3.89 15.28 6.83
N ALA A 115 -3.56 15.10 8.12
CA ALA A 115 -2.27 15.43 8.69
C ALA A 115 -1.97 14.47 9.85
N LEU A 116 -0.72 14.03 9.96
CA LEU A 116 -0.29 13.14 11.03
C LEU A 116 0.06 13.98 12.27
N GLU A 117 -0.62 13.75 13.41
CA GLU A 117 -0.31 14.47 14.66
C GLU A 117 0.69 13.66 15.49
N ILE A 118 1.90 14.21 15.68
CA ILE A 118 2.95 13.63 16.53
C ILE A 118 3.33 14.67 17.58
N ALA A 119 3.11 14.35 18.86
CA ALA A 119 3.57 15.15 20.00
C ALA A 119 3.20 16.64 19.94
N GLY A 120 2.03 16.97 19.40
CA GLY A 120 1.53 18.35 19.26
C GLY A 120 1.94 19.09 17.99
N PHE A 121 2.74 18.46 17.11
CA PHE A 121 3.03 18.95 15.77
C PHE A 121 2.15 18.23 14.75
N LYS A 122 1.68 18.95 13.71
CA LYS A 122 1.01 18.33 12.56
C LYS A 122 2.01 18.21 11.42
N LEU A 123 2.28 16.98 10.99
CA LEU A 123 3.06 16.70 9.79
C LEU A 123 2.12 16.68 8.58
N LYS A 124 2.28 17.68 7.72
CA LYS A 124 1.63 17.73 6.41
C LYS A 124 2.50 16.97 5.42
N GLU A 125 2.07 15.76 5.11
CA GLU A 125 2.68 14.91 4.09
C GLU A 125 2.06 15.25 2.73
N THR A 126 2.90 15.51 1.74
CA THR A 126 2.47 15.74 0.36
C THR A 126 3.32 14.92 -0.58
N SER A 127 2.70 14.34 -1.61
CA SER A 127 3.40 13.78 -2.76
C SER A 127 3.14 14.68 -3.96
N LYS A 128 4.19 14.98 -4.72
CA LYS A 128 4.01 15.59 -6.04
C LYS A 128 3.46 14.50 -6.95
N LEU A 129 2.19 14.62 -7.32
CA LEU A 129 1.52 13.72 -8.25
C LEU A 129 1.33 14.43 -9.60
N GLY A 130 1.19 13.66 -10.68
CA GLY A 130 0.77 14.20 -11.97
C GLY A 130 -0.66 14.76 -11.92
N PRO A 131 -1.12 15.43 -12.99
CA PRO A 131 -2.50 15.90 -13.06
C PRO A 131 -3.44 14.69 -12.89
N ARG A 132 -4.44 14.80 -12.02
CA ARG A 132 -5.40 13.72 -11.79
C ARG A 132 -6.64 13.92 -12.68
N PRO A 133 -7.17 12.86 -13.31
CA PRO A 133 -8.36 12.97 -14.14
C PRO A 133 -9.59 13.29 -13.27
N GLU A 134 -10.48 14.16 -13.76
CA GLU A 134 -11.73 14.49 -13.05
C GLU A 134 -12.73 13.32 -13.08
N LYS A 135 -12.79 12.62 -14.22
CA LYS A 135 -13.57 11.40 -14.40
C LYS A 135 -12.64 10.20 -14.58
N PRO A 136 -12.94 9.05 -13.97
CA PRO A 136 -12.08 7.88 -14.06
C PRO A 136 -11.99 7.40 -15.51
N ILE A 137 -10.79 7.00 -15.93
CA ILE A 137 -10.54 6.48 -17.27
C ILE A 137 -11.16 5.08 -17.36
N GLU A 138 -11.77 4.75 -18.49
CA GLU A 138 -12.34 3.42 -18.72
C GLU A 138 -11.32 2.54 -19.46
N ILE A 139 -10.99 1.38 -18.90
CA ILE A 139 -10.11 0.40 -19.55
C ILE A 139 -10.83 -0.94 -19.68
N TYR A 140 -11.07 -1.34 -20.92
CA TYR A 140 -11.63 -2.63 -21.27
C TYR A 140 -10.49 -3.63 -21.45
N GLU A 141 -10.49 -4.67 -20.64
CA GLU A 141 -9.33 -5.55 -20.56
C GLU A 141 -9.68 -7.00 -20.29
N PHE A 142 -8.69 -7.89 -20.43
CA PHE A 142 -8.84 -9.31 -20.19
C PHE A 142 -7.73 -9.81 -19.27
N GLU A 143 -8.10 -10.45 -18.17
CA GLU A 143 -7.18 -10.81 -17.09
C GLU A 143 -5.96 -11.63 -17.56
N SER A 144 -6.19 -12.59 -18.47
CA SER A 144 -5.13 -13.47 -18.98
C SER A 144 -4.34 -12.91 -20.18
N CYS A 145 -4.59 -11.66 -20.58
CA CYS A 145 -3.84 -11.00 -21.65
C CYS A 145 -2.55 -10.34 -21.11
N PRO A 146 -1.36 -10.66 -21.65
CA PRO A 146 -0.10 -10.04 -21.20
C PRO A 146 -0.03 -8.54 -21.52
N PHE A 147 -0.67 -8.08 -22.60
CA PHE A 147 -0.71 -6.65 -22.95
C PHE A 147 -1.57 -5.84 -21.98
N CYS A 148 -2.68 -6.41 -21.50
CA CYS A 148 -3.51 -5.79 -20.47
C CYS A 148 -2.75 -5.68 -19.14
N ARG A 149 -1.93 -6.69 -18.82
CA ARG A 149 -1.05 -6.65 -17.65
C ARG A 149 -0.08 -5.47 -17.70
N LYS A 150 0.54 -5.18 -18.84
CA LYS A 150 1.43 -4.01 -18.99
C LYS A 150 0.71 -2.70 -18.64
N VAL A 151 -0.51 -2.52 -19.15
CA VAL A 151 -1.31 -1.31 -18.88
C VAL A 151 -1.68 -1.21 -17.39
N ARG A 152 -2.10 -2.33 -16.76
CA ARG A 152 -2.35 -2.37 -15.31
C ARG A 152 -1.13 -1.98 -14.48
N GLU A 153 0.05 -2.47 -14.86
CA GLU A 153 1.30 -2.13 -14.18
C GLU A 153 1.57 -0.61 -14.25
N ILE A 154 1.37 0.01 -15.41
CA ILE A 154 1.56 1.47 -15.57
C ILE A 154 0.49 2.27 -14.84
N VAL A 155 -0.78 1.86 -14.88
CA VAL A 155 -1.85 2.52 -14.12
C VAL A 155 -1.53 2.49 -12.61
N ALA A 156 -1.02 1.38 -12.10
CA ALA A 156 -0.59 1.26 -10.70
C ALA A 156 0.65 2.11 -10.39
N VAL A 157 1.62 2.21 -11.30
CA VAL A 157 2.81 3.06 -11.15
C VAL A 157 2.44 4.55 -11.12
N LEU A 158 1.49 4.96 -11.96
CA LEU A 158 1.00 6.34 -12.00
C LEU A 158 -0.04 6.66 -10.90
N ASP A 159 -0.50 5.63 -10.19
CA ASP A 159 -1.53 5.72 -9.15
C ASP A 159 -2.78 6.44 -9.67
N LEU A 160 -3.31 5.96 -10.81
CA LEU A 160 -4.49 6.56 -11.44
C LEU A 160 -5.76 5.80 -11.07
N ASP A 161 -6.83 6.56 -10.81
CA ASP A 161 -8.17 6.02 -10.60
C ASP A 161 -8.79 5.65 -11.96
N VAL A 162 -8.96 4.35 -12.18
CA VAL A 162 -9.41 3.76 -13.45
C VAL A 162 -10.56 2.78 -13.20
N LEU A 163 -11.55 2.80 -14.08
CA LEU A 163 -12.61 1.80 -14.15
C LEU A 163 -12.19 0.67 -15.10
N PHE A 164 -11.94 -0.51 -14.54
CA PHE A 164 -11.63 -1.70 -15.32
C PHE A 164 -12.92 -2.46 -15.68
N TYR A 165 -13.12 -2.68 -16.98
CA TYR A 165 -14.21 -3.50 -17.51
C TYR A 165 -13.68 -4.86 -17.97
N PRO A 166 -13.90 -5.93 -17.18
CA PRO A 166 -13.39 -7.25 -17.51
C PRO A 166 -14.11 -7.83 -18.72
N CYS A 167 -13.35 -8.27 -19.71
CA CYS A 167 -13.83 -8.82 -20.98
C CYS A 167 -13.34 -10.27 -21.13
N PRO A 168 -13.93 -11.23 -20.37
CA PRO A 168 -13.55 -12.64 -20.49
C PRO A 168 -13.78 -13.18 -21.91
N ARG A 169 -13.18 -14.34 -22.21
CA ARG A 169 -13.50 -15.09 -23.43
C ARG A 169 -15.01 -15.36 -23.43
N ASN A 170 -15.69 -14.95 -24.49
CA ASN A 170 -17.15 -15.06 -24.67
C ASN A 170 -18.02 -14.30 -23.63
N GLY A 171 -17.50 -13.24 -23.00
CA GLY A 171 -18.32 -12.38 -22.12
C GLY A 171 -19.44 -11.66 -22.89
N PRO A 172 -20.70 -11.69 -22.42
CA PRO A 172 -21.83 -11.12 -23.15
C PRO A 172 -21.99 -9.60 -23.02
N ASN A 173 -21.37 -8.97 -22.01
CA ASN A 173 -21.64 -7.56 -21.67
C ASN A 173 -20.66 -6.58 -22.34
N PHE A 174 -19.40 -6.59 -21.92
CA PHE A 174 -18.45 -5.54 -22.28
C PHE A 174 -17.70 -5.81 -23.59
N ARG A 175 -17.47 -7.09 -23.92
CA ARG A 175 -16.79 -7.51 -25.15
C ARG A 175 -17.52 -7.06 -26.44
N PRO A 176 -18.85 -7.23 -26.58
CA PRO A 176 -19.54 -6.70 -27.76
C PRO A 176 -19.54 -5.16 -27.77
N LYS A 177 -19.59 -4.50 -26.61
CA LYS A 177 -19.53 -3.03 -26.51
C LYS A 177 -18.22 -2.48 -27.10
N VAL A 178 -17.09 -3.13 -26.85
CA VAL A 178 -15.80 -2.73 -27.46
C VAL A 178 -15.82 -2.87 -28.98
N GLY A 179 -16.43 -3.94 -29.49
CA GLY A 179 -16.61 -4.13 -30.94
C GLY A 179 -17.51 -3.04 -31.56
N GLN A 180 -18.53 -2.59 -30.85
CA GLN A 180 -19.41 -1.50 -31.30
C GLN A 180 -18.71 -0.13 -31.24
N MET A 181 -17.90 0.12 -30.21
CA MET A 181 -17.26 1.43 -30.00
C MET A 181 -16.00 1.61 -30.86
N GLY A 182 -15.11 0.63 -30.92
CA GLY A 182 -13.83 0.75 -31.63
C GLY A 182 -13.70 -0.17 -32.85
N GLY A 183 -14.77 -0.87 -33.23
CA GLY A 183 -14.83 -1.67 -34.46
C GLY A 183 -14.08 -3.01 -34.41
N LYS A 184 -13.19 -3.21 -33.43
CA LYS A 184 -12.40 -4.43 -33.26
C LYS A 184 -12.47 -4.95 -31.83
N GLN A 185 -12.62 -6.26 -31.65
CA GLN A 185 -12.56 -6.92 -30.34
C GLN A 185 -11.11 -7.20 -29.91
N GLN A 186 -10.29 -6.16 -29.87
CA GLN A 186 -8.90 -6.20 -29.43
C GLN A 186 -8.77 -5.59 -28.03
N PHE A 187 -7.89 -6.16 -27.20
CA PHE A 187 -7.66 -5.73 -25.81
C PHE A 187 -6.16 -5.55 -25.58
N PRO A 188 -5.73 -4.53 -24.80
CA PRO A 188 -6.53 -3.55 -24.07
C PRO A 188 -7.16 -2.48 -24.99
N TYR A 189 -8.31 -1.92 -24.57
CA TYR A 189 -8.94 -0.75 -25.18
C TYR A 189 -9.23 0.30 -24.11
N MET A 190 -8.72 1.51 -24.30
CA MET A 190 -8.85 2.61 -23.33
C MET A 190 -9.76 3.69 -23.89
N VAL A 191 -10.62 4.24 -23.03
CA VAL A 191 -11.44 5.42 -23.30
C VAL A 191 -11.22 6.43 -22.17
N ASP A 192 -10.73 7.61 -22.53
CA ASP A 192 -10.56 8.73 -21.60
C ASP A 192 -11.74 9.71 -21.75
N PRO A 193 -12.71 9.73 -20.82
CA PRO A 193 -13.87 10.62 -20.89
C PRO A 193 -13.52 12.09 -20.69
N ASN A 194 -12.32 12.42 -20.21
CA ASN A 194 -11.88 13.80 -20.00
C ASN A 194 -11.41 14.44 -21.30
N THR A 195 -10.77 13.67 -22.17
CA THR A 195 -10.23 14.14 -23.46
C THR A 195 -11.03 13.66 -24.66
N GLY A 196 -11.91 12.68 -24.48
CA GLY A 196 -12.64 12.01 -25.56
C GLY A 196 -11.77 11.07 -26.40
N VAL A 197 -10.55 10.78 -25.95
CA VAL A 197 -9.61 9.91 -26.67
C VAL A 197 -9.96 8.45 -26.41
N ALA A 198 -10.08 7.68 -27.49
CA ALA A 198 -10.19 6.22 -27.42
C ALA A 198 -9.12 5.59 -28.31
N MET A 199 -8.37 4.63 -27.76
CA MET A 199 -7.25 4.02 -28.47
C MET A 199 -7.04 2.55 -28.12
N TYR A 200 -6.43 1.86 -29.09
CA TYR A 200 -5.93 0.50 -28.99
C TYR A 200 -4.42 0.51 -28.78
N GLU A 201 -3.83 -0.69 -28.73
CA GLU A 201 -2.40 -0.95 -28.55
C GLU A 201 -1.87 -0.57 -27.17
N SER A 202 -1.32 -1.56 -26.45
CA SER A 202 -0.89 -1.37 -25.06
C SER A 202 0.21 -0.31 -24.94
N ASP A 203 1.15 -0.30 -25.88
CA ASP A 203 2.33 0.55 -25.77
C ASP A 203 1.99 2.03 -26.03
N ASP A 204 1.01 2.29 -26.91
CA ASP A 204 0.52 3.64 -27.19
C ASP A 204 -0.36 4.17 -26.04
N ILE A 205 -1.20 3.29 -25.46
CA ILE A 205 -1.94 3.59 -24.22
C ILE A 205 -0.98 3.99 -23.10
N ILE A 206 0.11 3.24 -22.90
CA ILE A 206 1.12 3.53 -21.87
C ILE A 206 1.77 4.89 -22.13
N LYS A 207 2.21 5.17 -23.37
CA LYS A 207 2.79 6.46 -23.74
C LYS A 207 1.83 7.62 -23.49
N TYR A 208 0.55 7.44 -23.83
CA TYR A 208 -0.49 8.44 -23.58
C TYR A 208 -0.66 8.69 -22.08
N LEU A 209 -0.81 7.65 -21.26
CA LEU A 209 -1.00 7.77 -19.82
C LEU A 209 0.20 8.45 -19.15
N VAL A 210 1.41 8.04 -19.51
CA VAL A 210 2.65 8.64 -18.96
C VAL A 210 2.81 10.09 -19.43
N GLY A 211 2.52 10.39 -20.70
CA GLY A 211 2.65 11.75 -21.24
C GLY A 211 1.59 12.72 -20.70
N LYS A 212 0.36 12.24 -20.49
CA LYS A 212 -0.77 13.08 -20.06
C LYS A 212 -0.87 13.20 -18.54
N TYR A 213 -0.69 12.09 -17.83
CA TYR A 213 -0.93 11.98 -16.40
C TYR A 213 0.33 11.64 -15.58
N GLY A 214 1.44 11.32 -16.24
CA GLY A 214 2.73 11.18 -15.58
C GLY A 214 3.35 12.52 -15.20
N MET A 215 4.22 12.50 -14.20
CA MET A 215 5.05 13.67 -13.91
C MET A 215 6.07 13.88 -15.03
N CYS A 216 6.47 15.14 -15.25
CA CYS A 216 7.47 15.52 -16.26
C CYS A 216 8.79 14.72 -16.16
N SER A 217 9.13 14.15 -14.99
CA SER A 217 10.30 13.30 -14.78
C SER A 217 10.16 11.86 -15.29
N TYR A 218 8.95 11.32 -15.46
CA TYR A 218 8.72 9.94 -15.93
C TYR A 218 8.69 9.83 -17.47
N ALA A 219 8.44 10.95 -18.16
CA ALA A 219 8.41 10.99 -19.63
C ALA A 219 9.76 10.56 -20.24
N SER A 220 10.89 10.82 -19.58
CA SER A 220 12.21 10.40 -20.04
C SER A 220 12.53 8.92 -19.79
N VAL A 221 11.87 8.28 -18.81
CA VAL A 221 12.17 6.89 -18.41
C VAL A 221 11.50 5.87 -19.34
N PHE A 222 10.36 6.22 -19.94
CA PHE A 222 9.57 5.34 -20.80
C PHE A 222 9.70 5.62 -22.31
N SER A 223 10.52 6.61 -22.70
CA SER A 223 10.77 6.96 -24.11
C SER A 223 11.99 6.26 -24.72
N MET A 224 12.58 5.30 -24.00
CA MET A 224 13.82 4.59 -24.36
C MET A 224 13.54 3.09 -24.51
#